data_AF-A0A090AJM6-F1
#
_entry.id   AF-A0A090AJM6-F1
#
_cell.length_a   1.000
_cell.length_b   1.000
_cell.length_c   1.000
_cell.angle_alpha   90.00
_cell.angle_beta   90.00
_cell.angle_gamma   90.00
#
_symmetry.space_group_name_H-M   'P 1'
#
loop_
_entity.id
_entity.type
_entity.pdbx_description
1 polymer ?
#
loop_
_entity_poly.entity_id
_entity_poly.type
_entity_poly.pdbx_seq_one_letter_code
_entity_poly.pdbx_strand_id
1 'polypeptide(L)' 'MIFLKGALRLTPNAPYLAPNSISRYLNSYTDFGFKKLFGEEGNKDLLTDFLNQLLPPYHQIHSL' A
#
# COMPACT_ATOMS: atom_id res chain seq x y z
N MET A 1 -29.03 -22.12 -43.83
CA MET A 1 -28.25 -22.13 -45.08
C MET A 1 -27.49 -20.80 -45.17
N ILE A 2 -26.19 -20.84 -44.84
CA ILE A 2 -25.03 -19.95 -45.19
C ILE A 2 -25.30 -18.52 -45.74
N PHE A 3 -24.62 -17.44 -45.29
CA PHE A 3 -23.17 -17.23 -45.44
C PHE A 3 -22.50 -16.31 -44.40
N LEU A 4 -21.22 -16.61 -44.23
CA LEU A 4 -20.16 -16.07 -43.38
C LEU A 4 -19.64 -14.70 -43.86
N LYS A 5 -19.32 -13.77 -42.94
CA LYS A 5 -18.10 -12.92 -42.98
C LYS A 5 -18.06 -11.88 -41.86
N GLY A 6 -16.99 -11.92 -41.08
CA GLY A 6 -16.29 -10.71 -40.62
C GLY A 6 -16.97 -9.85 -39.57
N ALA A 7 -16.71 -10.16 -38.30
CA ALA A 7 -16.15 -9.18 -37.36
C ALA A 7 -15.88 -9.92 -36.06
N LEU A 8 -14.60 -10.17 -35.76
CA LEU A 8 -14.16 -10.03 -34.39
C LEU A 8 -14.58 -8.61 -33.99
N ARG A 9 -15.75 -8.46 -33.37
CA ARG A 9 -16.12 -7.21 -32.71
C ARG A 9 -15.19 -7.11 -31.52
N LEU A 10 -14.00 -6.56 -31.78
CA LEU A 10 -13.16 -5.94 -30.76
C LEU A 10 -14.08 -4.90 -30.11
N THR A 11 -14.67 -5.24 -28.97
CA THR A 11 -15.38 -4.26 -28.17
C THR A 11 -14.34 -3.20 -27.81
N PRO A 12 -14.54 -1.90 -28.12
CA PRO A 12 -13.54 -0.87 -27.82
C PRO A 12 -13.37 -0.59 -26.32
N ASN A 13 -14.09 -1.31 -25.45
CA ASN A 13 -14.21 -1.01 -24.04
C ASN A 13 -13.84 -2.23 -23.20
N ALA A 14 -12.58 -2.67 -23.27
CA ALA A 14 -11.95 -3.04 -22.02
C ALA A 14 -11.85 -1.72 -21.23
N PRO A 15 -12.49 -1.58 -20.06
CA PRO A 15 -12.36 -0.35 -19.29
C PRO A 15 -10.87 -0.20 -19.00
N TYR A 16 -10.27 0.83 -19.59
CA TYR A 16 -8.96 1.33 -19.21
C TYR A 16 -8.95 1.35 -17.68
N LEU A 17 -8.01 0.60 -17.07
CA LEU A 17 -7.79 0.58 -15.62
C LEU A 17 -8.02 1.99 -15.11
N ALA A 18 -9.02 2.15 -14.21
CA ALA A 18 -9.47 3.45 -13.75
C ALA A 18 -8.24 4.32 -13.44
N PRO A 19 -8.17 5.54 -13.99
CA PRO A 19 -6.95 6.32 -13.91
C PRO A 19 -6.65 6.56 -12.42
N ASN A 20 -5.49 6.03 -12.04
CA ASN A 20 -4.64 6.47 -10.93
C ASN A 20 -5.16 6.35 -9.49
N SER A 21 -5.64 5.17 -9.07
CA SER A 21 -5.30 4.69 -7.72
C SER A 21 -3.81 4.29 -7.70
N ILE A 22 -2.92 5.27 -7.82
CA ILE A 22 -1.48 5.07 -7.59
C ILE A 22 -1.38 4.69 -6.11
N SER A 23 -1.21 3.40 -5.83
CA SER A 23 -0.84 2.92 -4.50
C SER A 23 0.50 3.57 -4.15
N ARG A 24 0.46 4.65 -3.35
CA ARG A 24 1.67 5.31 -2.88
C ARG A 24 2.32 4.41 -1.84
N TYR A 25 3.48 3.88 -2.16
CA TYR A 25 4.33 3.21 -1.19
C TYR A 25 4.96 4.24 -0.26
N LEU A 26 4.80 4.04 1.05
CA LEU A 26 5.50 4.82 2.07
C LEU A 26 6.63 3.96 2.63
N ASN A 27 7.86 4.47 2.54
CA ASN A 27 9.03 3.82 3.11
C ASN A 27 9.25 4.28 4.56
N SER A 28 9.05 3.39 5.54
CA SER A 28 9.27 3.68 6.97
C SER A 28 10.73 3.98 7.33
N TYR A 29 11.70 3.65 6.48
CA TYR A 29 13.12 3.93 6.71
C TYR A 29 13.57 5.34 6.28
N THR A 30 12.64 6.15 5.78
CA THR A 30 12.91 7.56 5.44
C THR A 30 12.33 8.48 6.50
N ASP A 31 12.96 9.63 6.77
CA ASP A 31 12.43 10.62 7.72
C ASP A 31 10.97 11.02 7.41
N PHE A 32 10.66 11.22 6.12
CA PHE A 32 9.30 11.53 5.68
C PHE A 32 8.31 10.40 5.95
N GLY A 33 8.63 9.16 5.54
CA GLY A 33 7.72 8.03 5.73
C GLY A 33 7.58 7.66 7.20
N PHE A 34 8.66 7.73 7.97
CA PHE A 34 8.64 7.51 9.42
C PHE A 34 7.72 8.52 10.12
N LYS A 35 7.92 9.82 9.89
CA LYS A 35 7.05 10.86 10.46
C LYS A 35 5.61 10.70 10.01
N LYS A 36 5.38 10.30 8.76
CA LYS A 36 4.02 10.13 8.24
C LYS A 36 3.29 8.94 8.85
N LEU A 37 4.02 7.87 9.20
CA LEU A 37 3.47 6.66 9.80
C LEU A 37 3.36 6.76 11.33
N PHE A 38 4.34 7.38 12.00
CA PHE A 38 4.48 7.32 13.46
C PHE A 38 4.44 8.70 14.16
N GLY A 39 4.36 9.80 13.42
CA GLY A 39 4.47 11.16 13.97
C GLY A 39 3.20 11.74 14.59
N GLU A 40 2.12 10.96 14.66
CA GLU A 40 0.88 11.34 15.32
C GLU A 40 0.76 10.62 16.68
N GLU A 41 0.22 11.29 17.69
CA GLU A 41 0.09 10.74 19.05
C GLU A 41 -0.71 9.42 19.08
N GLY A 42 -1.70 9.26 18.20
CA GLY A 42 -2.49 8.03 18.06
C GLY A 42 -1.72 6.84 17.51
N ASN A 43 -0.52 7.06 16.96
CA ASN A 43 0.31 6.02 16.35
C ASN A 43 1.44 5.54 17.27
N LYS A 44 1.42 5.92 18.56
CA LYS A 44 2.44 5.47 19.53
C LYS A 44 2.46 3.96 19.71
N ASP A 45 1.32 3.30 19.71
CA ASP A 45 1.26 1.83 19.80
C ASP A 45 1.88 1.16 18.57
N LEU A 46 1.60 1.71 17.38
CA LEU A 46 2.19 1.27 16.11
C LEU A 46 3.72 1.46 16.10
N LEU A 47 4.20 2.59 16.65
CA LEU A 47 5.63 2.87 16.79
C LEU A 47 6.28 1.89 17.76
N THR A 48 5.66 1.63 18.91
CA THR A 48 6.15 0.66 19.89
C THR A 48 6.30 -0.73 19.28
N ASP A 49 5.28 -1.21 18.54
CA ASP A 49 5.34 -2.52 17.88
C ASP A 49 6.47 -2.58 16.84
N PHE A 50 6.59 -1.54 16.01
CA PHE A 50 7.65 -1.44 15.01
C PHE A 50 9.06 -1.51 15.65
N LEU A 51 9.28 -0.78 16.74
CA LEU A 51 10.57 -0.80 17.44
C LEU A 51 10.82 -2.16 18.10
N ASN A 52 9.80 -2.78 18.69
CA ASN A 52 9.92 -4.09 19.35
C ASN A 52 10.21 -5.24 18.38
N GLN A 53 9.87 -5.12 17.09
CA GLN A 53 10.30 -6.07 16.06
C GLN A 53 11.80 -5.99 15.75
N LEU A 54 12.42 -4.83 16.00
CA LEU A 54 13.87 -4.63 15.81
C LEU A 54 14.67 -4.96 17.07
N LEU A 55 14.04 -4.87 18.23
CA LEU A 55 14.68 -5.06 19.53
C LEU A 55 14.63 -6.52 19.98
N PRO A 56 15.67 -7.01 20.68
CA PRO A 56 15.63 -8.33 21.28
C PRO A 56 14.67 -8.37 22.48
N PRO A 57 14.24 -9.57 22.93
CA PRO A 57 13.19 -9.71 23.96
C PRO A 57 13.45 -8.98 25.28
N TYR A 58 14.72 -8.82 25.67
CA TYR A 58 15.12 -8.15 26.92
C TYR A 58 15.13 -6.62 26.84
N HIS A 59 14.92 -6.05 25.65
CA HIS A 59 14.90 -4.60 25.40
C HIS A 59 13.54 -4.10 24.90
N GLN A 60 12.49 -4.90 25.00
CA GLN A 60 11.18 -4.47 24.53
C GLN A 60 10.66 -3.27 25.31
N ILE A 61 10.08 -2.34 24.56
CA ILE A 61 9.45 -1.12 25.02
C ILE A 61 7.99 -1.44 25.32
N HIS A 62 7.53 -1.10 26.53
CA HIS A 62 6.14 -1.31 26.94
C HIS A 62 5.28 -0.04 26.87
N SER A 63 5.89 1.14 26.90
CA SER A 63 5.22 2.44 26.79
C SER A 63 6.21 3.51 26.29
N LEU A 64 5.72 4.41 25.44
CA LEU A 64 6.43 5.59 24.91
C LEU A 64 5.86 6.89 25.46
#